data_AF-A0A6S7BXP7-F1
#
_entry.id   AF-A0A6S7BXP7-F1
#
_cell.length_a   1.000
_cell.length_b   1.000
_cell.length_c   1.000
_cell.angle_alpha   90.00
_cell.angle_beta   90.00
_cell.angle_gamma   90.00
#
_symmetry.space_group_name_H-M   'P 1'
#
loop_
_entity.id
_entity.type
_entity.pdbx_description
1 polymer ?
#
loop_
_entity_poly.entity_id
_entity_poly.type
_entity_poly.pdbx_seq_one_letter_code
_entity_poly.pdbx_strand_id
1 'polypeptide(L)'
;MIDAPQALHDDFLHHCRAVGLTAADYPFNTAGHAIRSLSRHLTAEILRSFSSAAHSAGASHLKGLPRQDDEAATPEAIHPYQVVEFDGHRFDIRLKVVVRDPLGFEHEFEMERVWLPVVAATQLRR
;
A
#
# COMPACT_ATOMS: atom_id res chain seq x y z
N MET A 1 -22.28 -4.38 5.34
CA MET A 1 -22.43 -3.25 4.42
C MET A 1 -22.23 -1.98 5.24
N ILE A 2 -20.99 -1.48 5.30
CA ILE A 2 -20.48 -0.18 5.82
C ILE A 2 -21.30 0.54 6.92
N ASP A 3 -21.13 0.17 8.21
CA ASP A 3 -21.67 0.90 9.38
C ASP A 3 -20.61 1.68 10.20
N ALA A 4 -19.32 1.42 9.98
CA ALA A 4 -18.22 1.98 10.78
C ALA A 4 -18.10 3.53 10.79
N PRO A 5 -18.32 4.27 9.68
CA PRO A 5 -18.12 5.72 9.68
C PRO A 5 -19.26 6.49 10.36
N GLN A 6 -20.47 5.91 10.43
CA GLN A 6 -21.62 6.54 11.08
C GLN A 6 -21.49 6.46 12.60
N ALA A 7 -21.16 5.28 13.13
CA ALA A 7 -20.96 5.06 14.56
C ALA A 7 -19.87 5.98 15.15
N LEU A 8 -18.75 6.15 14.43
CA LEU A 8 -17.67 7.05 14.86
C LEU A 8 -18.10 8.52 14.86
N HIS A 9 -18.93 8.93 13.90
CA HIS A 9 -19.47 10.29 13.89
C HIS A 9 -20.42 10.54 15.06
N ASP A 10 -21.27 9.57 15.38
CA ASP A 10 -22.18 9.65 16.52
C ASP A 10 -21.43 9.74 17.86
N ASP A 11 -20.37 8.94 18.03
CA ASP A 11 -19.49 9.00 19.22
C ASP A 11 -18.78 10.35 19.35
N PHE A 12 -18.31 10.92 18.23
CA PHE A 12 -17.74 12.27 18.22
C PHE A 12 -18.76 13.31 18.71
N LEU A 13 -20.00 13.26 18.21
CA LEU A 13 -21.06 14.17 18.64
C LEU A 13 -21.45 13.95 20.12
N HIS A 14 -21.43 12.71 20.59
CA HIS A 14 -21.64 12.40 22.00
C HIS A 14 -20.59 13.07 22.88
N HIS A 15 -19.30 12.96 22.53
CA HIS A 15 -18.24 13.63 23.26
C HIS A 15 -18.35 15.17 23.21
N CYS A 16 -18.74 15.75 22.08
CA CYS A 16 -19.02 17.18 21.99
C CYS A 16 -20.09 17.62 23.00
N ARG A 17 -21.17 16.83 23.15
CA ARG A 17 -22.20 17.09 24.16
C ARG A 17 -21.70 16.91 25.58
N ALA A 18 -20.88 15.88 25.84
CA ALA A 18 -20.32 15.63 27.16
C ALA A 18 -19.43 16.79 27.65
N VAL A 19 -18.77 17.51 26.74
CA VAL A 19 -17.96 18.71 27.04
C VAL A 19 -18.81 19.99 27.15
N GLY A 20 -20.13 19.90 26.93
CA GLY A 20 -21.07 21.00 27.12
C GLY A 20 -21.33 21.83 25.87
N LEU A 21 -20.91 21.39 24.69
CA LEU A 21 -21.21 22.11 23.44
C LEU A 21 -22.72 22.09 23.15
N THR A 22 -23.24 23.27 22.82
CA THR A 22 -24.66 23.52 22.61
C THR A 22 -24.99 23.58 21.13
N ALA A 23 -26.28 23.77 20.80
CA ALA A 23 -26.70 23.92 19.40
C ALA A 23 -26.12 25.18 18.71
N ALA A 24 -25.68 26.18 19.48
CA ALA A 24 -25.04 27.38 18.95
C ALA A 24 -23.55 27.15 18.61
N ASP A 25 -22.95 26.09 19.16
CA ASP A 25 -21.53 25.81 19.03
C ASP A 25 -21.25 24.86 17.86
N TYR A 26 -20.05 24.98 17.29
CA TYR A 26 -19.55 23.97 16.37
C TYR A 26 -19.36 22.64 17.13
N PRO A 27 -19.79 21.48 16.59
CA PRO A 27 -20.24 21.25 15.22
C PRO A 27 -21.76 21.40 15.00
N PHE A 28 -22.56 21.53 16.06
CA PHE A 28 -24.03 21.48 16.03
C PHE A 28 -24.68 22.64 15.28
N ASN A 29 -24.00 23.78 15.18
CA ASN A 29 -24.47 24.92 14.39
C ASN A 29 -24.29 24.76 12.86
N THR A 30 -23.77 23.61 12.39
CA THR A 30 -23.60 23.32 10.97
C THR A 30 -24.51 22.19 10.50
N ALA A 31 -25.09 22.30 9.30
CA ALA A 31 -26.02 21.30 8.75
C ALA A 31 -25.43 19.88 8.65
N GLY A 32 -24.10 19.75 8.53
CA GLY A 32 -23.42 18.46 8.44
C GLY A 32 -22.78 17.98 9.74
N HIS A 33 -22.98 18.69 10.85
CA HIS A 33 -22.38 18.39 12.16
C HIS A 33 -20.90 18.00 12.06
N ALA A 34 -20.12 18.79 11.31
CA ALA A 34 -18.69 18.59 11.06
C ALA A 34 -18.26 17.29 10.36
N ILE A 35 -19.16 16.47 9.80
CA ILE A 35 -18.81 15.17 9.21
C ILE A 35 -17.65 15.27 8.21
N ARG A 36 -17.68 16.27 7.31
CA ARG A 36 -16.61 16.50 6.32
C ARG A 36 -15.28 16.94 6.96
N SER A 37 -15.33 17.79 7.99
CA SER A 37 -14.13 18.25 8.69
C SER A 37 -13.50 17.14 9.52
N LEU A 38 -14.33 16.34 10.19
CA LEU A 38 -13.93 15.16 10.95
C LEU A 38 -13.27 14.14 10.03
N SER A 39 -13.92 13.77 8.92
CA SER A 39 -13.34 12.84 7.94
C SER A 39 -12.00 13.34 7.42
N ARG A 40 -11.89 14.62 7.02
CA ARG A 40 -10.63 15.18 6.53
C ARG A 40 -9.51 15.13 7.57
N HIS A 41 -9.83 15.44 8.83
CA HIS A 41 -8.85 15.39 9.93
C HIS A 41 -8.38 13.96 10.20
N LEU A 42 -9.31 13.01 10.27
CA LEU A 42 -8.98 11.59 10.48
C LEU A 42 -8.17 11.02 9.33
N THR A 43 -8.53 11.34 8.08
CA THR A 43 -7.74 10.94 6.91
C THR A 43 -6.33 11.51 6.98
N ALA A 44 -6.18 12.79 7.32
CA ALA A 44 -4.85 13.39 7.48
C ALA A 44 -4.04 12.69 8.58
N GLU A 45 -4.67 12.33 9.71
CA GLU A 45 -4.02 11.64 10.82
C GLU A 45 -3.58 10.21 10.45
N ILE A 46 -4.47 9.46 9.79
CA ILE A 46 -4.17 8.12 9.28
C ILE A 46 -2.99 8.15 8.30
N LEU A 47 -2.94 9.16 7.43
CA LEU A 47 -1.87 9.33 6.46
C LEU A 47 -0.52 9.78 7.07
N ARG A 48 -0.46 10.16 8.36
CA ARG A 48 0.82 10.48 9.03
C ARG A 48 1.72 9.27 9.20
N SER A 49 1.14 8.06 9.27
CA SER A 49 1.88 6.81 9.34
C SER A 49 1.56 5.96 8.12
N PHE A 50 2.58 5.65 7.33
CA PHE A 50 2.44 4.75 6.17
C PHE A 50 1.80 3.41 6.56
N SER A 51 2.13 2.91 7.76
CA SER A 51 1.56 1.68 8.30
C SER A 51 0.05 1.80 8.54
N SER A 52 -0.38 2.90 9.19
CA SER A 52 -1.81 3.17 9.46
C SER A 52 -2.59 3.40 8.17
N ALA A 53 -2.02 4.17 7.23
CA ALA A 53 -2.59 4.41 5.91
C ALA A 53 -2.82 3.11 5.13
N ALA A 54 -1.78 2.27 5.03
CA ALA A 54 -1.85 1.06 4.24
C ALA A 54 -2.77 0.01 4.89
N HIS A 55 -2.79 -0.08 6.23
CA HIS A 55 -3.76 -0.93 6.94
C HIS A 55 -5.21 -0.43 6.76
N SER A 56 -5.45 0.88 6.79
CA SER A 56 -6.78 1.46 6.53
C SER A 56 -7.26 1.24 5.09
N ALA A 57 -6.33 1.09 4.14
CA ALA A 57 -6.60 0.76 2.74
C ALA A 57 -6.81 -0.75 2.49
N GLY A 58 -6.80 -1.57 3.55
CA GLY A 58 -7.07 -3.01 3.47
C GLY A 58 -5.83 -3.90 3.37
N ALA A 59 -4.62 -3.36 3.55
CA ALA A 59 -3.43 -4.19 3.63
C ALA A 59 -3.38 -4.93 4.99
N SER A 60 -3.65 -6.23 4.97
CA SER A 60 -3.52 -7.11 6.15
C SER A 60 -2.08 -7.52 6.44
N HIS A 61 -1.16 -7.30 5.49
CA HIS A 61 0.24 -7.64 5.63
C HIS A 61 1.11 -6.64 4.88
N LEU A 62 1.88 -5.84 5.63
CA LEU A 62 2.81 -4.87 5.08
C LEU A 62 4.22 -5.46 5.09
N LYS A 63 4.68 -5.94 3.93
CA LYS A 63 6.08 -6.33 3.76
C LYS A 63 6.93 -5.08 3.52
N GLY A 64 8.08 -4.96 4.18
CA GLY A 64 9.08 -3.93 3.89
C GLY A 64 8.82 -2.54 4.48
N LEU A 65 7.98 -2.42 5.52
CA LEU A 65 7.88 -1.18 6.28
C LEU A 65 9.25 -0.81 6.86
N PRO A 66 9.77 0.42 6.65
CA PRO A 66 10.93 0.91 7.36
C PRO A 66 10.61 0.89 8.86
N ARG A 67 11.28 0.04 9.61
CA ARG A 67 11.14 -0.02 11.06
C ARG A 67 11.79 1.25 11.62
N GLN A 68 11.02 2.09 12.32
CA GLN A 68 11.51 3.38 12.85
C GLN A 68 12.70 3.24 13.81
N ASP A 69 12.91 2.05 14.38
CA ASP A 69 13.99 1.76 15.34
C ASP A 69 15.27 1.20 14.68
N ASP A 70 15.27 0.96 13.37
CA ASP A 70 16.44 0.43 12.69
C ASP A 70 17.33 1.60 12.23
N GLU A 71 18.11 2.15 13.17
CA GLU A 71 19.27 3.02 12.88
C GLU A 71 20.32 2.31 11.99
N ALA A 72 20.18 1.01 11.78
CA ALA A 72 20.84 0.30 10.69
C ALA A 72 20.14 0.62 9.37
N ALA A 73 20.33 1.86 8.88
CA ALA A 73 20.02 2.22 7.50
C ALA A 73 20.56 1.11 6.59
N THR A 74 19.68 0.51 5.78
CA THR A 74 20.12 -0.45 4.76
C THR A 74 21.23 0.26 3.96
N PRO A 75 22.44 -0.30 3.88
CA PRO A 75 23.57 0.42 3.34
C PRO A 75 23.25 0.89 1.93
N GLU A 76 23.41 2.19 1.72
CA GLU A 76 23.12 2.82 0.44
C GLU A 76 24.01 2.19 -0.65
N ALA A 77 23.41 1.92 -1.81
CA ALA A 77 24.16 1.40 -2.94
C ALA A 77 25.09 2.51 -3.48
N ILE A 78 26.40 2.31 -3.34
CA ILE A 78 27.44 3.20 -3.86
C ILE A 78 28.09 2.64 -5.13
N HIS A 79 27.87 1.35 -5.44
CA HIS A 79 28.29 0.70 -6.68
C HIS A 79 27.10 0.01 -7.39
N PRO A 80 27.11 -0.05 -8.74
CA PRO A 80 26.09 -0.82 -9.48
C PRO A 80 25.99 -2.26 -8.97
N TYR A 81 24.77 -2.79 -8.88
CA TYR A 81 24.47 -4.15 -8.41
C TYR A 81 24.88 -4.49 -6.97
N GLN A 82 25.32 -3.51 -6.18
CA GLN A 82 25.58 -3.70 -4.75
C GLN A 82 24.29 -4.02 -3.99
N VAL A 83 23.17 -3.43 -4.41
CA VAL A 83 21.82 -3.75 -3.95
C VAL A 83 20.97 -3.99 -5.18
N VAL A 84 20.22 -5.10 -5.16
CA VAL A 84 19.30 -5.48 -6.24
C VAL A 84 17.92 -5.75 -5.69
N GLU A 85 16.91 -5.36 -6.45
CA GLU A 85 15.52 -5.73 -6.25
C GLU A 85 15.24 -7.01 -7.03
N PHE A 86 14.72 -8.02 -6.33
CA PHE A 86 14.24 -9.25 -6.93
C PHE A 86 12.73 -9.17 -7.05
N ASP A 87 12.24 -9.42 -8.25
CA ASP A 87 10.82 -9.45 -8.51
C ASP A 87 10.45 -10.67 -9.37
N GLY A 88 9.21 -11.12 -9.24
CA GLY A 88 8.71 -12.32 -9.89
C GLY A 88 7.32 -12.11 -10.42
N HIS A 89 7.18 -12.10 -11.75
CA HIS A 89 5.89 -11.90 -12.40
C HIS A 89 5.36 -13.21 -12.98
N ARG A 90 4.11 -13.53 -12.64
CA ARG A 90 3.38 -14.64 -13.27
C ARG A 90 2.57 -14.11 -14.45
N PHE A 91 2.86 -14.61 -15.64
CA PHE A 91 2.11 -14.33 -16.85
C PHE A 91 1.18 -15.50 -17.15
N ASP A 92 -0.12 -15.21 -17.31
CA ASP A 92 -1.10 -16.14 -17.87
C ASP A 92 -1.22 -15.84 -19.36
N ILE A 93 -0.36 -16.49 -20.15
CA ILE A 93 -0.17 -16.24 -21.58
C ILE A 93 0.06 -17.57 -22.28
N ARG A 94 -0.52 -17.76 -23.46
CA ARG A 94 -0.29 -18.95 -24.29
C ARG A 94 0.87 -18.71 -25.24
N LEU A 95 1.97 -19.42 -25.02
CA LEU A 95 3.20 -19.35 -25.79
C LEU A 95 3.48 -20.70 -26.44
N LYS A 96 4.08 -20.65 -27.64
CA LYS A 96 4.68 -21.80 -28.31
C LYS A 96 6.18 -21.51 -28.47
N VAL A 97 7.00 -22.25 -27.73
CA VAL A 97 8.45 -22.15 -27.79
C VAL A 97 8.98 -23.22 -28.72
N VAL A 98 9.75 -22.82 -29.73
CA VAL A 98 10.43 -23.74 -30.65
C VAL A 98 11.92 -23.71 -30.34
N VAL A 99 12.47 -24.83 -29.89
CA VAL A 99 13.89 -24.99 -29.60
C VAL A 99 14.52 -25.89 -30.66
N ARG A 100 15.61 -25.44 -31.27
CA ARG A 100 16.42 -26.29 -32.15
C ARG A 100 17.50 -26.97 -31.35
N ASP A 101 17.58 -28.28 -31.46
CA ASP A 101 18.71 -29.03 -30.90
C ASP A 101 20.00 -28.80 -31.73
N PRO A 102 21.18 -29.22 -31.23
CA PRO A 102 22.44 -29.08 -31.97
C PRO A 102 22.49 -29.85 -33.30
N LEU A 103 21.57 -30.80 -33.53
CA LEU A 103 21.45 -31.57 -34.76
C LEU A 103 20.46 -30.93 -35.75
N GLY A 104 19.79 -29.84 -35.34
CA GLY A 104 18.86 -29.06 -36.15
C GLY A 104 17.39 -29.49 -36.06
N PHE A 105 17.03 -30.43 -35.17
CA PHE A 105 15.63 -30.81 -34.98
C PHE A 105 14.89 -29.80 -34.11
N GLU A 106 13.68 -29.45 -34.54
CA GLU A 106 12.79 -28.54 -33.82
C GLU A 106 11.95 -29.31 -32.80
N HIS A 107 11.99 -28.84 -31.55
CA HIS A 107 11.14 -29.27 -30.46
C HIS A 107 10.20 -28.14 -30.07
N GLU A 108 8.91 -28.42 -30.07
CA GLU A 108 7.86 -27.45 -29.77
C GLU A 108 7.28 -27.67 -28.38
N PHE A 109 7.17 -26.60 -27.61
CA PHE A 109 6.61 -26.61 -26.26
C PHE A 109 5.50 -25.57 -26.16
N GLU A 110 4.29 -26.02 -25.82
CA GLU A 110 3.20 -25.11 -25.46
C GLU A 110 3.24 -24.81 -23.96
N MET A 111 3.11 -23.52 -23.62
CA MET A 111 3.10 -23.03 -22.24
C MET A 111 1.93 -22.08 -22.05
N GLU A 112 1.16 -22.24 -20.97
CA GLU A 112 0.02 -21.36 -20.67
C GLU A 112 0.31 -20.43 -19.48
N ARG A 113 1.32 -20.76 -18.68
CA ARG A 113 1.74 -19.95 -17.54
C ARG A 113 3.25 -19.93 -17.44
N VAL A 114 3.80 -18.73 -17.39
CA VAL A 114 5.24 -18.49 -17.30
C VAL A 114 5.54 -17.59 -16.11
N TRP A 115 6.62 -17.92 -15.42
CA TRP A 115 7.21 -17.06 -14.40
C TRP A 115 8.40 -16.32 -15.00
N LEU A 116 8.39 -15.00 -14.86
CA LEU A 116 9.53 -14.16 -15.22
C LEU A 116 10.20 -13.66 -13.94
N PRO A 117 11.36 -14.23 -13.58
CA PRO A 117 12.20 -13.65 -12.54
C PRO A 117 12.92 -12.42 -13.11
N VAL A 118 12.86 -11.31 -12.38
CA VAL A 118 13.52 -10.05 -12.72
C VAL A 118 14.47 -9.69 -11.60
N VAL A 119 15.68 -9.25 -11.96
CA VAL A 119 16.66 -8.67 -11.04
C VAL A 119 16.99 -7.27 -11.56
N ALA A 120 16.70 -6.25 -10.76
CA ALA A 120 16.95 -4.86 -11.12
C ALA A 120 17.93 -4.23 -10.12
N ALA A 121 18.86 -3.41 -10.60
CA ALA A 121 19.72 -2.64 -9.70
C ALA A 121 18.91 -1.52 -9.04
N THR A 122 19.03 -1.38 -7.73
CA THR A 122 18.47 -0.22 -7.01
C THR A 122 19.19 1.04 -7.48
N GLN A 123 18.46 2.17 -7.63
CA GLN A 123 19.06 3.41 -8.13
C GLN A 123 20.22 3.88 -7.25
N LEU A 124 21.32 4.24 -7.90
CA LEU A 124 22.46 4.92 -7.28
C LEU A 124 22.10 6.39 -7.09
N ARG A 125 22.24 6.92 -5.87
CA ARG A 125 22.23 8.38 -5.67
C ARG A 125 23.53 8.96 -6.24
N ARG A 126 23.39 10.02 -7.03
CA ARG A 126 24.50 10.89 -7.44
C ARG A 126 24.71 11.99 -6.42
#